data_AF-A0A2A5LT76-F1
#
_entry.id   AF-A0A2A5LT76-F1
#
_cell.length_a   1.000
_cell.length_b   1.000
_cell.length_c   1.000
_cell.angle_alpha   90.00
_cell.angle_beta   90.00
_cell.angle_gamma   90.00
#
_symmetry.space_group_name_H-M   'P 1'
#
loop_
_entity.id
_entity.type
_entity.pdbx_description
1 polymer ?
#
loop_
_entity_poly.entity_id
_entity_poly.type
_entity_poly.pdbx_seq_one_letter_code
_entity_poly.pdbx_strand_id
1 'polypeptide(L)'
;MSMLRGFLILVLFFLLGEALRLVFLVPVSGGVLGMILMTFTLMLRGRVSDALASSSQALISILVLLIMPGVVGVFFMASQFSGQWLAVAAALLLGTFLSVLSTLLLMKGVMRLSAREQGHD
;
A
#
# COMPACT_ATOMS: atom_id res chain seq x y z
N MET A 1 -11.56 22.34 14.22
CA MET A 1 -10.57 22.83 13.22
C MET A 1 -9.32 21.96 13.09
N SER A 2 -9.08 20.96 13.97
CA SER A 2 -7.95 20.03 13.85
C SER A 2 -8.06 19.09 12.64
N MET A 3 -9.25 18.56 12.38
CA MET A 3 -9.50 17.62 11.27
C MET A 3 -9.25 18.24 9.88
N LEU A 4 -9.68 19.48 9.67
CA LEU A 4 -9.42 20.18 8.41
C LEU A 4 -7.92 20.39 8.18
N ARG A 5 -7.18 20.76 9.22
CA ARG A 5 -5.72 20.95 9.13
C ARG A 5 -5.00 19.64 8.80
N GLY A 6 -5.34 18.54 9.47
CA GLY A 6 -4.74 17.25 9.17
C GLY A 6 -5.07 16.76 7.76
N PHE A 7 -6.32 16.92 7.32
CA PHE A 7 -6.72 16.62 5.94
C PHE A 7 -5.97 17.45 4.90
N LEU A 8 -5.81 18.76 5.11
CA LEU A 8 -5.01 19.60 4.21
C LEU A 8 -3.56 19.16 4.13
N ILE A 9 -2.96 18.76 5.26
CA ILE A 9 -1.60 18.22 5.27
C ILE A 9 -1.53 16.93 4.42
N LEU A 10 -2.49 16.01 4.60
CA LEU A 10 -2.56 14.78 3.80
C LEU A 10 -2.68 15.08 2.30
N VAL A 11 -3.57 15.99 1.92
CA VAL A 11 -3.78 16.40 0.53
C VAL A 11 -2.55 17.11 -0.04
N LEU A 12 -1.85 17.93 0.75
CA LEU A 12 -0.63 18.59 0.32
C LEU A 12 0.46 17.57 0.00
N PHE A 13 0.68 16.57 0.86
CA PHE A 13 1.64 15.50 0.58
C PHE A 13 1.22 14.65 -0.63
N PHE A 14 -0.07 14.35 -0.78
CA PHE A 14 -0.60 13.68 -1.97
C PHE A 14 -0.29 14.47 -3.25
N LEU A 15 -0.54 15.78 -3.24
CA LEU A 15 -0.32 16.65 -4.40
C LEU A 15 1.17 16.80 -4.73
N LEU A 16 2.03 16.89 -3.71
CA LEU A 16 3.48 16.88 -3.89
C LEU A 16 3.96 15.55 -4.51
N GLY A 17 3.44 14.42 -4.02
CA GLY A 17 3.74 13.11 -4.59
C GLY A 17 3.28 12.98 -6.05
N GLU A 18 2.10 13.50 -6.38
CA GLU A 18 1.61 13.52 -7.76
C GLU A 18 2.43 14.47 -8.66
N ALA A 19 2.84 15.63 -8.15
CA ALA A 19 3.76 16.52 -8.87
C ALA A 19 5.10 15.82 -9.16
N LEU A 20 5.66 15.09 -8.19
CA LEU A 20 6.87 14.29 -8.41
C LEU A 20 6.65 13.19 -9.43
N ARG A 21 5.52 12.48 -9.37
CA ARG A 21 5.16 11.46 -10.36
C ARG A 21 5.16 12.03 -11.78
N LEU A 22 4.56 13.21 -11.98
CA LEU A 22 4.46 13.86 -13.28
C LEU A 22 5.82 14.35 -13.79
N VAL A 23 6.68 14.86 -12.91
CA VAL A 23 8.01 15.37 -13.28
C VAL A 23 9.00 14.24 -13.56
N PHE A 24 9.04 13.21 -12.70
CA PHE A 24 10.01 12.12 -12.79
C PHE A 24 9.50 10.91 -13.59
N LEU A 25 8.24 10.94 -14.06
CA LEU A 25 7.60 9.87 -14.84
C LEU A 25 7.71 8.48 -14.20
N VAL A 26 7.70 8.44 -12.87
CA VAL A 26 7.86 7.19 -12.11
C VAL A 26 6.59 6.34 -12.25
N PRO A 27 6.71 5.00 -12.48
CA PRO A 27 5.58 4.08 -12.58
C PRO A 27 4.97 3.73 -11.21
N VAL A 28 4.82 4.73 -10.35
CA VAL A 28 4.27 4.62 -8.99
C VAL A 28 3.19 5.68 -8.83
N SER A 29 2.13 5.39 -8.06
CA SER A 29 1.06 6.38 -7.85
C SER A 29 1.56 7.58 -7.04
N GLY A 30 1.05 8.78 -7.32
CA GLY A 30 1.43 9.98 -6.55
C GLY A 30 1.08 9.84 -5.08
N GLY A 31 0.03 9.08 -4.74
CA GLY A 31 -0.31 8.77 -3.35
C GLY A 31 0.79 8.01 -2.61
N VAL A 32 1.42 7.01 -3.25
CA VAL A 32 2.54 6.27 -2.64
C VAL A 32 3.75 7.18 -2.45
N LEU A 33 4.08 8.01 -3.44
CA LEU A 33 5.17 8.98 -3.32
C LEU A 33 4.90 10.00 -2.20
N GLY A 34 3.66 10.49 -2.10
CA GLY A 34 3.22 11.39 -1.03
C GLY A 34 3.36 10.77 0.36
N MET A 35 3.01 9.49 0.51
CA MET A 35 3.21 8.74 1.76
C MET A 35 4.69 8.59 2.12
N ILE A 36 5.57 8.33 1.14
CA ILE A 36 7.02 8.25 1.35
C ILE A 36 7.58 9.60 1.81
N LEU A 37 7.24 10.68 1.10
CA LEU A 37 7.60 12.07 1.43
C LEU A 37 7.13 12.45 2.83
N MET A 38 5.89 12.12 3.17
CA MET A 38 5.30 12.37 4.47
C MET A 38 6.03 11.59 5.57
N THR A 39 6.31 10.31 5.34
CA THR A 39 7.07 9.46 6.28
C THR A 39 8.45 10.06 6.54
N PHE A 40 9.19 10.43 5.49
CA PHE A 40 10.50 11.05 5.63
C PHE A 40 10.43 12.36 6.41
N THR A 41 9.42 13.19 6.13
CA THR A 41 9.20 14.45 6.86
C THR A 41 8.88 14.21 8.33
N LEU A 42 8.08 13.19 8.65
CA LEU A 42 7.74 12.82 10.03
C LEU A 42 8.93 12.23 10.78
N MET A 43 9.76 11.43 10.11
CA MET A 43 11.01 10.91 10.68
C MET A 43 11.96 12.04 11.06
N LEU A 44 12.16 13.03 10.17
CA LEU A 44 12.96 14.22 10.46
C LEU A 44 12.38 15.07 11.59
N ARG A 45 11.05 15.14 11.67
CA ARG A 45 10.35 15.94 12.69
C ARG A 45 10.27 15.25 14.05
N GLY A 46 10.36 13.91 14.11
CA GLY A 46 10.28 13.10 15.33
C GLY A 46 8.93 13.11 16.05
N ARG A 47 7.88 13.70 15.45
CA ARG A 47 6.56 13.82 16.07
C ARG A 47 5.43 13.83 15.04
N VAL A 48 4.30 13.23 15.41
CA VAL A 48 3.04 13.28 14.65
C VAL A 48 2.10 14.27 15.34
N SER A 49 1.43 15.13 14.57
CA SER A 49 0.44 16.05 15.12
C SER A 49 -0.90 15.34 15.36
N ASP A 50 -1.58 15.63 16.47
CA ASP A 50 -2.92 15.07 16.76
C ASP A 50 -3.95 15.38 15.65
N ALA A 51 -3.82 16.53 15.00
CA ALA A 51 -4.63 16.90 13.84
C ALA A 51 -4.46 15.93 12.68
N LEU A 52 -3.21 15.55 12.41
CA LEU A 52 -2.84 14.61 11.36
C LEU A 52 -3.27 13.19 11.71
N ALA A 53 -3.03 12.75 12.94
CA ALA A 53 -3.45 11.43 13.42
C ALA A 53 -4.98 11.24 13.36
N SER A 54 -5.76 12.21 13.88
CA SER A 54 -7.22 12.14 13.86
C SER A 54 -7.79 12.15 12.43
N SER A 55 -7.21 12.93 11.52
CA SER A 55 -7.65 12.99 10.12
C SER A 55 -7.35 11.71 9.36
N SER A 56 -6.15 11.14 9.56
CA SER A 56 -5.78 9.85 8.99
C SER A 56 -6.71 8.74 9.49
N GLN A 57 -6.99 8.71 10.80
CA GLN A 57 -7.86 7.69 11.39
C GLN A 57 -9.28 7.76 10.81
N ALA A 58 -9.83 8.97 10.65
CA ALA A 58 -11.15 9.15 10.04
C ALA A 58 -11.20 8.61 8.60
N LEU A 59 -10.15 8.85 7.80
CA LEU A 59 -10.06 8.37 6.43
C LEU A 59 -9.90 6.84 6.37
N ILE A 60 -9.10 6.27 7.28
CA ILE A 60 -8.92 4.82 7.43
C ILE A 60 -10.26 4.15 7.78
N SER A 61 -11.05 4.74 8.67
CA SER A 61 -12.37 4.20 9.06
C SER A 61 -13.34 4.08 7.90
N ILE A 62 -13.20 4.90 6.85
CA ILE A 62 -14.03 4.85 5.64
C ILE A 62 -13.27 4.29 4.42
N LEU A 63 -12.09 3.70 4.62
CA LEU A 63 -11.24 3.25 3.51
C LEU A 63 -11.94 2.26 2.58
N VAL A 64 -12.79 1.39 3.13
CA VAL A 64 -13.61 0.46 2.34
C VAL A 64 -14.53 1.21 1.37
N LEU A 65 -15.15 2.30 1.83
CA LEU A 65 -16.00 3.17 1.00
C LEU A 65 -15.17 3.87 -0.09
N LEU A 66 -13.94 4.29 0.22
CA LEU A 66 -13.03 4.94 -0.73
C LEU A 66 -12.50 3.97 -1.81
N ILE A 67 -12.32 2.69 -1.47
CA ILE A 67 -11.82 1.66 -2.39
C ILE A 67 -12.96 1.11 -3.28
N MET A 68 -14.19 1.09 -2.75
CA MET A 68 -15.35 0.52 -3.44
C MET A 68 -15.54 1.02 -4.89
N PRO A 69 -15.43 2.32 -5.23
CA PRO A 69 -15.58 2.78 -6.61
C PRO A 69 -14.59 2.13 -7.59
N GLY A 70 -13.35 1.89 -7.15
CA GLY A 70 -12.34 1.20 -7.96
C GLY A 70 -12.68 -0.28 -8.16
N VAL A 71 -13.16 -0.94 -7.11
CA VAL A 71 -13.54 -2.38 -7.17
C VAL A 71 -14.79 -2.59 -8.00
N VAL A 72 -15.79 -1.70 -7.89
CA VAL A 72 -17.06 -1.81 -8.63
C VAL A 72 -16.84 -1.74 -10.14
N GLY A 73 -15.81 -1.03 -10.61
CA GLY A 73 -15.40 -0.99 -12.02
C GLY A 73 -15.13 -2.38 -12.62
N VAL A 74 -14.64 -3.33 -11.82
CA VAL A 74 -14.36 -4.70 -12.27
C VAL A 74 -15.65 -5.44 -12.64
N PHE A 75 -16.78 -5.14 -12.00
CA PHE A 75 -18.06 -5.78 -12.32
C PHE A 75 -18.55 -5.44 -13.73
N PHE A 76 -18.22 -4.25 -14.24
CA PHE A 76 -18.53 -3.88 -15.63
C PHE A 76 -17.71 -4.68 -16.65
N MET A 77 -16.53 -5.19 -16.26
CA MET A 77 -15.71 -6.10 -17.08
C MET A 77 -15.99 -7.58 -16.79
N ALA A 78 -16.80 -7.88 -15.77
CA ALA A 78 -17.07 -9.25 -15.32
C ALA A 78 -17.78 -10.12 -16.37
N SER A 79 -18.50 -9.51 -17.32
CA SER A 79 -19.12 -10.24 -18.43
C SER A 79 -18.09 -11.02 -19.27
N GLN A 80 -16.86 -10.49 -19.42
CA GLN A 80 -15.74 -11.16 -20.08
C GLN A 80 -15.24 -12.40 -19.31
N PHE A 81 -15.49 -12.46 -18.00
CA PHE A 81 -15.03 -13.53 -17.10
C PHE A 81 -16.12 -14.57 -16.78
N SER A 82 -17.35 -14.39 -17.26
CA SER A 82 -18.50 -15.25 -16.95
C SER A 82 -18.25 -16.75 -17.23
N GLY A 83 -17.48 -17.09 -18.26
CA GLY A 83 -17.09 -18.47 -18.59
C GLY A 83 -15.82 -18.98 -17.90
N GLN A 84 -15.12 -18.15 -17.14
CA GLN A 84 -13.76 -18.42 -16.63
C GLN A 84 -13.64 -18.30 -15.10
N TRP A 85 -14.76 -18.13 -14.39
CA TRP A 85 -14.77 -17.88 -12.95
C TRP A 85 -14.01 -18.95 -12.14
N LEU A 86 -14.07 -20.22 -12.59
CA LEU A 86 -13.35 -21.32 -11.96
C LEU A 86 -11.83 -21.19 -12.15
N ALA A 87 -11.39 -20.76 -13.33
CA ALA A 87 -9.98 -20.48 -13.60
C ALA A 87 -9.47 -19.28 -12.76
N VAL A 88 -10.29 -18.24 -12.61
CA VAL A 88 -9.98 -17.09 -11.73
C VAL A 88 -9.88 -17.52 -10.27
N ALA A 89 -10.85 -18.29 -9.77
CA ALA A 89 -10.84 -18.80 -8.40
C ALA A 89 -9.61 -19.69 -8.14
N ALA A 90 -9.30 -20.60 -9.06
CA ALA A 90 -8.12 -21.44 -8.98
C ALA A 90 -6.83 -20.61 -9.02
N ALA A 91 -6.71 -19.62 -9.91
CA ALA A 91 -5.56 -18.74 -9.99
C ALA A 91 -5.38 -17.92 -8.70
N LEU A 92 -6.46 -17.41 -8.10
CA LEU A 92 -6.42 -16.69 -6.84
C LEU A 92 -5.99 -17.59 -5.68
N LEU A 93 -6.59 -18.77 -5.54
CA LEU A 93 -6.29 -19.69 -4.45
C LEU A 93 -4.86 -20.25 -4.57
N LEU A 94 -4.53 -20.83 -5.72
CA LEU A 94 -3.21 -21.41 -5.96
C LEU A 94 -2.13 -20.33 -5.97
N GLY A 95 -2.37 -19.20 -6.64
CA GLY A 95 -1.43 -18.09 -6.68
C GLY A 95 -1.14 -17.50 -5.31
N THR A 96 -2.17 -17.30 -4.49
CA THR A 96 -1.99 -16.83 -3.10
C THR A 96 -1.22 -17.86 -2.27
N PHE A 97 -1.57 -19.15 -2.37
CA PHE A 97 -0.89 -20.21 -1.64
C PHE A 97 0.58 -20.32 -2.04
N LEU A 98 0.89 -20.30 -3.34
CA LEU A 98 2.26 -20.31 -3.86
C LEU A 98 3.03 -19.06 -3.43
N SER A 99 2.40 -17.88 -3.45
CA SER A 99 3.01 -16.63 -2.98
C SER A 99 3.44 -16.71 -1.51
N VAL A 100 2.53 -17.15 -0.64
CA VAL A 100 2.83 -17.36 0.79
C VAL A 100 3.91 -18.42 0.98
N LEU A 101 3.80 -19.56 0.30
CA LEU A 101 4.78 -20.64 0.39
C LEU A 101 6.18 -20.18 -0.06
N SER A 102 6.26 -19.46 -1.17
CA SER A 102 7.54 -18.93 -1.67
C SER A 102 8.16 -17.94 -0.69
N THR A 103 7.35 -17.05 -0.10
CA THR A 103 7.81 -16.09 0.92
C THR A 103 8.35 -16.82 2.15
N LEU A 104 7.64 -17.85 2.63
CA LEU A 104 8.07 -18.69 3.76
C LEU A 104 9.38 -19.42 3.48
N LEU A 105 9.54 -19.99 2.28
CA LEU A 105 10.76 -20.68 1.87
C LEU A 105 11.95 -19.72 1.76
N LEU A 106 11.74 -18.53 1.19
CA LEU A 106 12.75 -17.48 1.10
C LEU A 106 13.19 -17.01 2.49
N MET A 107 12.26 -16.70 3.39
CA MET A 107 12.59 -16.34 4.78
C MET A 107 13.36 -17.46 5.48
N LYS A 108 12.93 -18.71 5.33
CA LYS A 108 13.63 -19.88 5.90
C LYS A 108 15.04 -20.03 5.32
N GLY A 109 15.22 -19.75 4.03
CA GLY A 109 16.53 -19.73 3.38
C GLY A 109 17.45 -18.66 3.96
N VAL A 110 16.99 -17.40 3.98
CA VAL A 110 17.75 -16.25 4.50
C VAL A 110 18.13 -16.45 5.97
N MET A 111 17.20 -16.92 6.80
CA MET A 111 17.47 -17.21 8.22
C MET A 111 18.49 -18.34 8.41
N ARG A 112 18.47 -19.37 7.55
CA ARG A 112 19.45 -20.47 7.59
C ARG A 112 20.85 -20.03 7.16
N LEU A 113 20.97 -19.12 6.19
CA LEU A 113 22.25 -18.53 5.81
C LEU A 113 22.79 -17.64 6.94
N SER A 114 21.95 -16.78 7.52
CA SER A 114 22.35 -15.89 8.61
C SER A 114 22.77 -16.64 9.88
N ALA A 115 22.12 -17.78 10.19
CA ALA A 115 22.52 -18.67 11.29
C ALA A 115 23.84 -19.43 11.04
N ARG A 116 24.27 -19.60 9.78
CA ARG A 116 25.55 -20.21 9.43
C ARG A 116 26.73 -19.25 9.56
N GLU A 117 26.51 -17.94 9.39
CA GLU A 117 27.55 -16.92 9.57
C GLU A 117 27.88 -16.65 11.05
N GLN A 118 26.94 -16.85 11.97
CA GLN A 118 27.16 -16.66 13.42
C GLN A 118 27.89 -17.81 14.12
N GLY A 119 28.18 -18.92 13.42
CA GLY A 119 28.87 -20.09 13.97
C GLY A 119 30.35 -20.20 13.59
N HIS A 120 30.95 -19.14 13.01
CA HIS A 120 32.35 -19.10 12.57
C HIS A 120 33.22 -18.08 13.32
N ASP A 121 32.70 -17.45 14.39
CA ASP A 121 33.48 -16.75 15.42
C ASP A 121 33.62 -17.66 16.66
#